data_AF-A0A4U9HS86-F1
#
_entry.id   AF-A0A4U9HS86-F1
#
_cell.length_a   1.000
_cell.length_b   1.000
_cell.length_c   1.000
_cell.angle_alpha   90.00
_cell.angle_beta   90.00
_cell.angle_gamma   90.00
#
_symmetry.space_group_name_H-M   'P 1'
#
loop_
_entity.id
_entity.type
_entity.pdbx_description
1 polymer ?
#
loop_
_entity_poly.entity_id
_entity_poly.type
_entity_poly.pdbx_seq_one_letter_code
_entity_poly.pdbx_strand_id
1 'polypeptide(L)'
;MSNDNHNLGRRRLLQGVTATWLLSVSRVGFAASSHVIAVRVWPSSTYTRVTLESNVALKYKQFALTNPDRIVVDIEGVQLKQRAEKALPLKCKTATPT
;
A
#
# COMPACT_ATOMS: atom_id res chain seq x y z
N MET A 1 41.71 -44.69 20.76
CA MET A 1 40.52 -44.85 19.90
C MET A 1 39.71 -43.56 20.05
N SER A 2 39.90 -42.60 19.14
CA SER A 2 39.37 -41.24 19.29
C SER A 2 37.92 -41.17 18.84
N ASN A 3 37.10 -40.53 19.66
CA ASN A 3 35.65 -40.46 19.55
C ASN A 3 35.18 -39.64 18.32
N ASP A 4 35.03 -40.30 17.16
CA ASP A 4 34.48 -39.68 15.94
C ASP A 4 33.02 -39.22 16.10
N ASN A 5 32.27 -39.86 17.00
CA ASN A 5 30.87 -39.55 17.31
C ASN A 5 30.68 -38.11 17.86
N HIS A 6 31.69 -37.53 18.51
CA HIS A 6 31.59 -36.19 19.10
C HIS A 6 31.69 -35.06 18.05
N ASN A 7 32.38 -35.30 16.94
CA ASN A 7 32.57 -34.30 15.87
C ASN A 7 31.30 -34.13 15.01
N LEU A 8 30.54 -35.21 14.79
CA LEU A 8 29.28 -35.17 14.03
C LEU A 8 28.18 -34.41 14.79
N GLY A 9 28.05 -34.66 16.09
CA GLY A 9 27.10 -33.94 16.96
C GLY A 9 27.42 -32.44 17.05
N ARG A 10 28.70 -32.09 17.25
CA ARG A 10 29.14 -30.69 17.36
C ARG A 10 28.88 -29.89 16.09
N ARG A 11 29.10 -30.46 14.91
CA ARG A 11 28.78 -29.80 13.62
C ARG A 11 27.29 -29.55 13.45
N ARG A 12 26.45 -30.52 13.81
CA ARG A 12 24.99 -30.39 13.71
C ARG A 12 24.44 -29.34 14.68
N LEU A 13 25.02 -29.25 15.88
CA LEU A 13 24.70 -28.20 16.85
C LEU A 13 25.10 -26.81 16.33
N LEU A 14 26.31 -26.68 15.77
CA LEU A 14 26.75 -25.41 15.17
C LEU A 14 25.86 -24.99 13.99
N GLN A 15 25.44 -25.94 13.14
CA GLN A 15 24.52 -25.68 12.04
C GLN A 15 23.12 -25.26 12.53
N GLY A 16 22.63 -25.84 13.62
CA GLY A 16 21.36 -25.45 14.22
C GLY A 16 21.40 -24.03 14.82
N VAL A 17 22.50 -23.68 15.48
CA VAL A 17 22.69 -22.34 16.06
C VAL A 17 22.79 -21.28 14.97
N THR A 18 23.53 -21.53 13.89
CA THR A 18 23.62 -20.57 12.77
C THR A 18 22.29 -20.41 12.05
N ALA A 19 21.55 -21.50 11.82
CA ALA A 19 20.22 -21.43 11.21
C ALA A 19 19.24 -20.62 12.08
N THR A 20 19.23 -20.87 13.39
CA THR A 20 18.37 -20.15 14.34
C THR A 20 18.75 -18.67 14.44
N TRP A 21 20.04 -18.36 14.40
CA TRP A 21 20.52 -16.98 14.41
C TRP A 21 20.15 -16.23 13.12
N LEU A 22 20.28 -16.88 11.96
CA LEU A 22 19.85 -16.33 10.68
C LEU A 22 18.34 -16.08 10.63
N LEU A 23 17.54 -17.00 11.15
CA LEU A 23 16.08 -16.83 11.27
C LEU A 23 15.69 -15.73 12.26
N SER A 24 16.49 -15.49 13.31
CA SER A 24 16.27 -14.38 14.26
C SER A 24 16.50 -13.01 13.63
N VAL A 25 17.48 -12.89 12.73
CA VAL A 25 17.79 -11.62 12.02
C VAL A 25 16.91 -11.42 10.78
N SER A 26 16.40 -12.50 10.19
CA SER A 26 15.45 -12.43 9.07
C SER A 26 14.12 -11.89 9.58
N ARG A 27 13.85 -10.61 9.34
CA ARG A 27 12.58 -9.95 9.69
C ARG A 27 11.41 -10.80 9.19
N VAL A 28 10.64 -11.35 10.13
CA VAL A 28 9.41 -12.08 9.84
C VAL A 28 8.37 -11.06 9.39
N GLY A 29 7.91 -11.21 8.14
CA GLY A 29 6.81 -10.42 7.60
C GLY A 29 7.26 -9.07 7.05
N PHE A 30 7.51 -9.02 5.74
CA PHE A 30 7.22 -7.81 4.99
C PHE A 30 5.72 -7.54 5.14
N ALA A 31 5.33 -6.76 6.14
CA ALA A 31 3.96 -6.28 6.25
C ALA A 31 3.66 -5.49 4.98
N ALA A 32 2.66 -5.95 4.22
CA ALA A 32 2.23 -5.30 3.00
C ALA A 32 1.88 -3.85 3.33
N SER A 33 2.68 -2.91 2.82
CA SER A 33 2.41 -1.47 2.94
C SER A 33 0.98 -1.22 2.46
N SER A 34 0.18 -0.54 3.27
CA SER A 34 -1.20 -0.14 2.98
C SER A 34 -1.23 0.71 1.73
N HIS A 35 -1.45 0.04 0.59
CA HIS A 35 -1.46 0.65 -0.71
C HIS A 35 -2.91 0.88 -1.16
N VAL A 36 -3.25 2.11 -1.51
CA VAL A 36 -4.45 2.41 -2.29
C VAL A 36 -4.14 2.03 -3.74
N ILE A 37 -4.89 1.06 -4.25
CA ILE A 37 -4.59 0.34 -5.49
C ILE A 37 -5.12 1.11 -6.70
N ALA A 38 -6.34 1.66 -6.59
CA ALA A 38 -6.98 2.36 -7.71
C ALA A 38 -8.08 3.32 -7.23
N VAL A 39 -8.28 4.40 -8.00
CA VAL A 39 -9.41 5.31 -7.90
C VAL A 39 -10.23 5.20 -9.18
N ARG A 40 -11.52 4.88 -9.05
CA ARG A 40 -12.46 4.84 -10.19
C ARG A 40 -13.49 5.94 -10.02
N VAL A 41 -13.77 6.67 -11.09
CA VAL A 41 -14.78 7.73 -11.12
C VAL A 41 -15.81 7.38 -12.18
N TRP A 42 -17.07 7.33 -11.76
CA TRP A 42 -18.22 7.10 -12.63
C TRP A 42 -19.08 8.37 -12.65
N PRO A 43 -18.91 9.23 -13.67
CA PRO A 43 -19.76 10.39 -13.84
C PRO A 43 -21.11 9.94 -14.39
N SER A 44 -22.20 10.33 -13.72
CA SER A 44 -23.57 10.24 -14.22
C SER A 44 -24.26 11.58 -13.96
N SER A 45 -25.30 11.88 -14.75
CA SER A 45 -26.08 13.11 -14.63
C SER A 45 -26.78 13.25 -13.27
N THR A 46 -27.01 12.13 -12.58
CA THR A 46 -27.75 12.10 -11.30
C THR A 46 -26.83 11.97 -10.09
N TYR A 47 -25.66 11.33 -10.23
CA TYR A 47 -24.67 11.24 -9.16
C TYR A 47 -23.29 10.88 -9.73
N THR A 48 -22.23 11.31 -9.05
CA THR A 48 -20.87 10.84 -9.34
C THR A 48 -20.48 9.81 -8.29
N ARG A 49 -20.17 8.58 -8.71
CA ARG A 49 -19.66 7.54 -7.80
C ARG A 49 -18.15 7.47 -7.89
N VAL A 50 -17.49 7.58 -6.75
CA VAL A 50 -16.04 7.38 -6.62
C VAL A 50 -15.78 6.14 -5.78
N THR A 51 -15.03 5.19 -6.30
CA THR A 51 -14.66 3.95 -5.60
C THR A 51 -13.15 3.94 -5.36
N LEU A 52 -12.76 3.76 -4.10
CA LEU A 52 -11.38 3.64 -3.66
C LEU A 52 -11.11 2.19 -3.26
N GLU A 53 -10.21 1.53 -3.97
CA GLU A 53 -9.85 0.13 -3.72
C GLU A 53 -8.52 0.07 -2.93
N SER A 54 -8.49 -0.71 -1.83
CA SER A 54 -7.31 -0.90 -0.98
C SER A 54 -7.11 -2.37 -0.61
N ASN A 55 -5.86 -2.74 -0.31
CA ASN A 55 -5.51 -4.09 0.17
C ASN A 55 -5.81 -4.30 1.67
N VAL A 56 -6.03 -3.21 2.42
CA VAL A 56 -6.25 -3.24 3.88
C VAL A 56 -7.50 -2.43 4.19
N ALA A 57 -8.19 -2.79 5.28
CA ALA A 57 -9.35 -2.05 5.78
C ALA A 57 -9.00 -0.57 6.00
N LEU A 58 -9.71 0.33 5.31
CA LEU A 58 -9.46 1.77 5.35
C LEU A 58 -10.23 2.41 6.50
N LYS A 59 -9.52 3.14 7.36
CA LYS A 59 -10.12 4.12 8.26
C LYS A 59 -10.18 5.45 7.52
N TYR A 60 -11.36 6.02 7.38
CA TYR A 60 -11.55 7.27 6.68
C TYR A 60 -12.51 8.20 7.43
N LYS A 61 -12.34 9.51 7.20
CA LYS A 61 -13.23 10.57 7.67
C LYS A 61 -13.68 11.39 6.48
N GLN A 62 -14.97 11.67 6.40
CA GLN A 62 -15.55 12.47 5.31
C GLN A 62 -16.11 13.78 5.89
N PHE A 63 -15.82 14.90 5.23
CA PHE A 63 -16.38 16.19 5.58
C PHE A 63 -16.53 17.08 4.35
N ALA A 64 -17.52 17.97 4.39
CA ALA A 64 -17.78 18.93 3.32
C ALA A 64 -17.27 20.31 3.76
N LEU A 65 -16.53 20.98 2.87
CA LEU A 65 -16.13 22.37 3.01
C LEU A 65 -17.02 23.24 2.14
N THR A 66 -17.48 24.34 2.71
CA THR A 66 -18.08 25.46 1.99
C THR A 66 -17.01 26.51 1.69
N ASN A 67 -17.17 27.25 0.59
CA ASN A 67 -16.21 28.25 0.07
C ASN A 67 -14.86 27.70 -0.44
N PRO A 68 -14.80 27.14 -1.67
CA PRO A 68 -15.88 26.66 -2.52
C PRO A 68 -16.27 25.22 -2.16
N ASP A 69 -17.43 24.76 -2.62
CA ASP A 69 -17.98 23.44 -2.25
C ASP A 69 -17.05 22.29 -2.64
N ARG A 70 -16.53 21.60 -1.63
CA ARG A 70 -15.61 20.47 -1.79
C ARG A 70 -15.93 19.38 -0.78
N ILE A 71 -15.88 18.13 -1.21
CA ILE A 71 -15.93 16.97 -0.31
C ILE A 71 -14.49 16.50 -0.11
N VAL A 72 -14.07 16.44 1.15
CA VAL A 72 -12.75 15.94 1.53
C VAL A 72 -12.93 14.60 2.23
N VAL A 73 -12.15 13.61 1.79
CA VAL A 73 -12.08 12.29 2.41
C VAL A 73 -10.66 12.10 2.90
N ASP A 74 -10.47 12.22 4.21
CA ASP A 74 -9.21 11.97 4.88
C ASP A 74 -9.07 10.46 5.11
N ILE A 75 -7.92 9.90 4.78
CA ILE A 75 -7.66 8.45 4.80
C ILE A 75 -6.42 8.21 5.65
N GLU A 76 -6.62 7.60 6.81
CA GLU A 76 -5.55 7.36 7.77
C GLU A 76 -4.71 6.15 7.35
N GLY A 77 -3.38 6.29 7.43
CA GLY A 77 -2.46 5.18 7.25
C GLY A 77 -2.24 4.74 5.80
N VAL A 78 -2.51 5.59 4.81
CA VAL A 78 -2.16 5.33 3.41
C VAL A 78 -0.95 6.17 3.00
N GLN A 79 0.10 5.51 2.49
CA GLN A 79 1.16 6.20 1.76
C GLN A 79 0.74 6.32 0.29
N LEU A 80 0.22 7.50 -0.07
CA LEU A 80 0.01 7.86 -1.47
C LEU A 80 1.39 7.90 -2.14
N LYS A 81 1.71 6.91 -2.97
CA LYS A 81 2.78 7.08 -3.94
C LYS A 81 2.26 8.11 -4.94
N GLN A 82 2.71 9.34 -4.80
CA GLN A 82 2.51 10.39 -5.78
C GLN A 82 3.18 9.93 -7.07
N ARG A 83 2.41 9.25 -7.93
CA ARG A 83 2.84 8.98 -9.28
C ARG A 83 2.85 10.32 -9.98
N ALA A 84 4.05 10.89 -10.08
CA ALA A 84 4.31 12.04 -10.91
C ALA A 84 3.75 11.80 -12.31
N GLU A 85 3.09 12.85 -12.82
CA GLU A 85 2.98 13.17 -14.24
C GLU A 85 2.14 12.23 -15.13
N LYS A 86 0.86 12.59 -15.27
CA LYS A 86 0.32 13.04 -16.56
C LYS A 86 -1.07 13.63 -16.35
N ALA A 87 -1.11 14.92 -16.02
CA ALA A 87 -2.26 15.72 -16.39
C ALA A 87 -2.29 15.73 -17.92
N LEU A 88 -3.06 14.82 -18.52
CA LEU A 88 -3.40 14.94 -19.93
C LEU A 88 -4.32 16.16 -20.03
N PRO A 89 -3.92 17.25 -20.71
CA PRO A 89 -4.75 18.43 -20.80
C PRO A 89 -5.97 18.08 -21.65
N LEU A 90 -7.11 17.84 -20.99
CA LEU A 90 -8.40 17.82 -21.68
C LEU A 90 -8.63 19.23 -22.22
N LYS A 91 -8.45 19.36 -23.54
CA LYS A 91 -8.80 20.54 -24.31
C LYS A 91 -10.33 20.70 -24.27
N CYS A 92 -10.84 21.44 -23.28
CA CYS A 92 -12.21 21.93 -23.33
C CYS A 92 -12.29 22.98 -24.44
N LYS A 93 -12.84 22.62 -25.60
CA LYS A 93 -13.30 23.59 -26.60
C LYS A 93 -14.64 24.13 -26.09
N THR A 94 -14.65 25.36 -25.63
CA THR A 94 -15.86 26.17 -25.50
C THR A 94 -16.44 26.39 -26.90
N ALA A 95 -17.62 25.84 -27.17
CA ALA A 95 -18.42 26.20 -28.34
C ALA A 95 -19.36 27.34 -27.93
N THR A 96 -19.11 28.53 -28.48
CA THR A 96 -20.01 29.68 -28.44
C THR A 96 -21.26 29.38 -29.25
N PRO A 97 -22.49 29.59 -28.73
CA PRO A 97 -23.69 29.49 -29.54
C PRO A 97 -23.95 30.82 -30.26
N THR A 98 -24.20 30.73 -31.57
CA THR A 98 -24.93 31.73 -32.37
C THR A 98 -26.28 31.14 -32.74
#